data_AF-A0A5C6ZLN0-F1
#
_entry.id   AF-A0A5C6ZLN0-F1
#
_cell.length_a   1.000
_cell.length_b   1.000
_cell.length_c   1.000
_cell.angle_alpha   90.00
_cell.angle_beta   90.00
_cell.angle_gamma   90.00
#
_symmetry.space_group_name_H-M   'P 1'
#
loop_
_entity.id
_entity.type
_entity.pdbx_description
1 polymer ?
#
loop_
_entity_poly.entity_id
_entity_poly.type
_entity_poly.pdbx_seq_one_letter_code
_entity_poly.pdbx_strand_id
1 'polypeptide(L)'
;MNYRLLILLTLITTAFIGCNDDDPNRIDAVPSISGTWNLSNVSGGFVGTDVDFEDGLITWSFNTETSQVKVINSNADPVAFDGLPSGTYDYVLENNAGVETLKVDYLDMTVNAMSNTQMLLDDGIAYDGFLLSFSR
;
A
#
# COMPACT_ATOMS: atom_id res chain seq x y z
N MET A 1 34.72 -41.17 51.28
CA MET A 1 33.64 -42.12 51.66
C MET A 1 32.34 -41.32 51.57
N ASN A 2 31.39 -41.46 50.66
CA ASN A 2 31.12 -42.49 49.64
C ASN A 2 30.33 -41.84 48.48
N TYR A 3 30.78 -42.17 47.28
CA TYR A 3 30.01 -42.22 46.05
C TYR A 3 28.99 -43.37 46.16
N ARG A 4 27.98 -43.38 45.28
CA ARG A 4 27.13 -44.50 44.82
C ARG A 4 25.65 -44.42 45.21
N LEU A 5 24.84 -44.44 44.14
CA LEU A 5 23.52 -45.08 43.99
C LEU A 5 22.40 -44.46 44.86
N LEU A 6 21.27 -43.96 44.34
CA LEU A 6 20.45 -44.28 43.17
C LEU A 6 19.80 -42.95 42.73
N ILE A 7 19.78 -42.48 41.47
CA ILE A 7 19.23 -43.08 40.24
C ILE A 7 17.89 -43.80 40.50
N LEU A 8 16.80 -43.04 40.56
CA LEU A 8 15.48 -43.44 40.08
C LEU A 8 14.75 -42.15 39.66
N LEU A 9 14.81 -41.76 38.39
CA LEU A 9 13.85 -42.18 37.35
C LEU A 9 12.53 -41.39 37.42
N THR A 10 12.53 -40.20 36.82
CA THR A 10 11.40 -39.55 36.14
C THR A 10 12.03 -38.48 35.23
N LEU A 11 12.52 -38.77 34.02
CA LEU A 11 11.79 -39.19 32.81
C LEU A 11 10.43 -38.50 32.65
N ILE A 12 10.45 -37.19 32.39
CA ILE A 12 9.47 -36.58 31.49
C ILE A 12 10.25 -35.74 30.47
N THR A 13 10.62 -36.44 29.40
CA THR A 13 10.84 -35.86 28.08
C THR A 13 9.49 -35.43 27.53
N THR A 14 9.29 -34.12 27.39
CA THR A 14 8.40 -33.59 26.34
C THR A 14 9.17 -32.55 25.59
N ALA A 15 9.58 -32.95 24.39
CA ALA A 15 10.12 -32.11 23.36
C ALA A 15 9.15 -30.97 23.05
N PHE A 16 9.55 -29.74 23.34
CA PHE A 16 9.07 -28.60 22.58
C PHE A 16 10.05 -28.40 21.41
N ILE A 17 9.87 -29.25 20.40
CA ILE A 17 10.19 -28.86 19.03
C ILE A 17 8.95 -28.12 18.55
N GLY A 18 9.08 -26.83 18.30
CA GLY A 18 8.00 -25.98 17.78
C GLY A 18 8.58 -24.80 17.03
N CYS A 19 8.86 -25.06 15.74
CA CYS A 19 9.20 -24.14 14.65
C CYS A 19 10.11 -22.94 14.98
N ASN A 20 11.41 -23.14 14.76
CA ASN A 20 12.27 -22.09 14.24
C ASN A 20 12.02 -22.01 12.73
N ASP A 21 11.04 -21.20 12.30
CA ASP A 21 11.06 -20.68 10.93
C ASP A 21 11.93 -19.42 10.93
N ASP A 22 13.23 -19.61 11.20
CA ASP A 22 14.22 -18.72 10.61
C ASP A 22 14.29 -19.12 9.13
N ASP A 23 13.31 -18.67 8.35
CA ASP A 23 13.49 -18.56 6.92
C ASP A 23 14.28 -17.25 6.69
N PRO A 24 15.61 -17.31 6.46
CA PRO A 24 16.41 -16.11 6.21
C PRO A 24 15.99 -15.37 4.91
N ASN A 25 15.00 -15.88 4.18
CA ASN A 25 14.49 -15.28 2.96
C ASN A 25 13.08 -14.71 3.04
N ARG A 26 12.44 -14.66 4.22
CA ARG A 26 11.26 -13.80 4.37
C ARG A 26 11.71 -12.36 4.60
N ILE A 27 12.31 -11.78 3.56
CA ILE A 27 12.23 -10.33 3.39
C ILE A 27 10.74 -10.06 3.28
N ASP A 28 10.11 -9.58 4.36
CA ASP A 28 8.77 -9.02 4.27
C ASP A 28 8.83 -8.03 3.10
N ALA A 29 8.17 -8.38 1.99
CA ALA A 29 8.26 -7.61 0.77
C ALA A 29 7.85 -6.19 1.10
N VAL A 30 8.78 -5.24 0.97
CA VAL A 30 8.49 -3.82 1.18
C VAL A 30 7.31 -3.48 0.27
N PRO A 31 6.20 -2.92 0.80
CA PRO A 31 5.07 -2.53 -0.02
C PRO A 31 5.56 -1.69 -1.20
N SER A 32 5.17 -2.10 -2.41
CA SER A 32 5.61 -1.45 -3.65
C SER A 32 4.41 -0.86 -4.36
N ILE A 33 4.61 0.35 -4.89
CA ILE A 33 3.65 1.02 -5.77
C ILE A 33 3.42 0.26 -7.09
N SER A 34 4.35 -0.64 -7.46
CA SER A 34 4.29 -1.40 -8.71
C SER A 34 3.01 -2.22 -8.83
N GLY A 35 2.49 -2.30 -10.05
CA GLY A 35 1.28 -3.04 -10.39
C GLY A 35 0.09 -2.14 -10.70
N THR A 36 -1.09 -2.75 -10.77
CA THR A 36 -2.34 -2.07 -11.09
C THR A 36 -3.17 -1.85 -9.83
N TRP A 37 -3.61 -0.62 -9.65
CA TRP A 37 -4.45 -0.17 -8.55
C TRP A 37 -5.79 0.30 -9.08
N ASN A 38 -6.88 -0.06 -8.41
CA ASN A 38 -8.21 0.47 -8.67
C ASN A 38 -8.45 1.65 -7.74
N LEU A 39 -8.85 2.80 -8.27
CA LEU A 39 -9.36 3.89 -7.44
C LEU A 39 -10.75 3.48 -6.97
N SER A 40 -10.91 3.25 -5.67
CA SER A 40 -12.16 2.75 -5.08
C SER A 40 -12.97 3.84 -4.40
N ASN A 41 -12.33 4.90 -3.91
CA ASN A 41 -13.02 6.03 -3.30
C ASN A 41 -12.24 7.33 -3.47
N VAL A 42 -12.98 8.44 -3.62
CA VAL A 42 -12.47 9.80 -3.47
C VAL A 42 -13.29 10.51 -2.41
N SER A 43 -12.62 11.09 -1.42
CA SER A 43 -13.25 11.89 -0.38
C SER A 43 -12.54 13.22 -0.16
N GLY A 44 -13.24 14.19 0.45
CA GLY A 44 -12.71 15.52 0.75
C GLY A 44 -13.32 16.62 -0.13
N GLY A 45 -12.53 17.63 -0.45
CA GLY A 45 -13.03 18.83 -1.12
C GLY A 45 -13.83 19.74 -0.20
N PHE A 46 -13.97 21.01 -0.59
CA PHE A 46 -14.69 22.03 0.19
C PHE A 46 -16.15 21.65 0.49
N VAL A 47 -16.79 20.85 -0.38
CA VAL A 47 -18.18 20.42 -0.23
C VAL A 47 -18.35 19.10 0.53
N GLY A 48 -17.24 18.42 0.90
CA GLY A 48 -17.27 17.12 1.57
C GLY A 48 -17.74 15.98 0.66
N THR A 49 -17.14 15.87 -0.52
CA THR A 49 -17.30 14.74 -1.44
C THR A 49 -16.92 13.44 -0.73
N ASP A 50 -17.68 12.38 -1.00
CA ASP A 50 -17.39 11.00 -0.64
C ASP A 50 -18.05 10.11 -1.71
N VAL A 51 -17.25 9.65 -2.67
CA VAL A 51 -17.72 8.97 -3.88
C VAL A 51 -16.94 7.69 -4.05
N ASP A 52 -17.67 6.58 -4.08
CA ASP A 52 -17.13 5.26 -4.39
C ASP A 52 -17.16 4.99 -5.89
N PHE A 53 -16.17 4.24 -6.38
CA PHE A 53 -16.07 3.78 -7.75
C PHE A 53 -16.00 2.26 -7.79
N GLU A 54 -16.65 1.68 -8.79
CA GLU A 54 -16.56 0.23 -9.04
C GLU A 54 -15.14 -0.16 -9.48
N ASP A 55 -14.70 -1.35 -9.06
CA ASP A 55 -13.40 -1.89 -9.44
C ASP A 55 -13.24 -1.94 -10.97
N GLY A 56 -12.07 -1.51 -11.46
CA GLY A 56 -11.77 -1.46 -12.88
C GLY A 56 -12.31 -0.24 -13.63
N LEU A 57 -13.18 0.58 -13.03
CA LEU A 57 -13.69 1.80 -13.66
C LEU A 57 -12.57 2.83 -13.86
N ILE A 58 -11.71 2.97 -12.84
CA ILE A 58 -10.54 3.84 -12.83
C ILE A 58 -9.34 3.03 -12.32
N THR A 59 -8.33 2.85 -13.16
CA THR A 59 -7.13 2.06 -12.84
C THR A 59 -5.85 2.80 -13.12
N TRP A 60 -4.87 2.64 -12.22
CA TRP A 60 -3.53 3.21 -12.30
C TRP A 60 -2.52 2.06 -12.30
N SER A 61 -1.87 1.84 -13.43
CA SER A 61 -0.87 0.79 -13.62
C SER A 61 0.54 1.38 -13.60
N PHE A 62 1.26 1.22 -12.50
CA PHE A 62 2.63 1.71 -12.34
C PHE A 62 3.65 0.71 -12.88
N ASN A 63 4.54 1.22 -13.73
CA ASN A 63 5.72 0.53 -14.20
C ASN A 63 6.97 1.20 -13.59
N THR A 64 7.58 0.52 -12.62
CA THR A 64 8.77 0.99 -11.91
C THR A 64 10.05 0.93 -12.76
N GLU A 65 10.08 0.15 -13.84
CA GLU A 65 11.24 0.09 -14.74
C GLU A 65 11.34 1.34 -15.63
N THR A 66 10.17 1.87 -16.04
CA THR A 66 10.08 3.05 -16.90
C THR A 66 9.73 4.33 -16.15
N SER A 67 9.38 4.23 -14.86
CA SER A 67 8.84 5.35 -14.04
C SER A 67 7.61 5.99 -14.68
N GLN A 68 6.72 5.16 -15.25
CA GLN A 68 5.48 5.59 -15.88
C GLN A 68 4.27 4.95 -15.22
N VAL A 69 3.17 5.70 -15.16
CA VAL A 69 1.86 5.20 -14.75
C VAL A 69 0.89 5.35 -15.93
N LYS A 70 0.22 4.24 -16.26
CA LYS A 70 -0.88 4.24 -17.22
C LYS A 70 -2.18 4.36 -16.46
N VAL A 71 -2.94 5.41 -16.74
CA VAL A 71 -4.27 5.64 -16.19
C VAL A 71 -5.33 5.24 -17.22
N ILE A 72 -6.28 4.43 -16.80
CA ILE A 72 -7.53 4.20 -17.53
C ILE A 72 -8.64 4.71 -16.63
N ASN A 73 -9.27 5.80 -17.02
CA ASN A 73 -10.45 6.37 -16.37
C ASN A 73 -11.62 6.32 -17.35
N SER A 74 -12.62 5.50 -17.05
CA SER A 74 -13.86 5.35 -17.82
C SER A 74 -15.09 5.91 -17.09
N ASN A 75 -14.89 6.65 -15.98
CA ASN A 75 -15.97 7.36 -15.33
C ASN A 75 -16.50 8.47 -16.25
N ALA A 76 -17.82 8.59 -16.32
CA ALA A 76 -18.50 9.53 -17.21
C ALA A 76 -19.16 10.70 -16.46
N ASP A 77 -19.09 10.70 -15.12
CA ASP A 77 -19.60 11.80 -14.31
C ASP A 77 -18.67 13.02 -14.43
N PRO A 78 -19.11 14.14 -15.04
CA PRO A 78 -18.27 15.31 -15.24
C PRO A 78 -18.15 16.21 -13.99
N VAL A 79 -18.87 15.88 -12.90
CA VAL A 79 -18.91 16.69 -11.67
C VAL A 79 -18.07 16.05 -10.57
N ALA A 80 -17.99 14.72 -10.52
CA ALA A 80 -17.16 14.01 -9.56
C ALA A 80 -15.67 14.21 -9.89
N PHE A 81 -14.88 14.62 -8.89
CA PHE A 81 -13.44 14.53 -9.00
C PHE A 81 -13.03 13.06 -8.90
N ASP A 82 -12.27 12.59 -9.87
CA ASP A 82 -11.94 11.17 -10.04
C ASP A 82 -10.46 10.95 -10.43
N GLY A 83 -9.62 11.96 -10.13
CA GLY A 83 -8.17 11.92 -10.32
C GLY A 83 -7.72 12.40 -11.70
N LEU A 84 -6.95 11.55 -12.39
CA LEU A 84 -6.39 11.85 -13.71
C LEU A 84 -7.27 11.29 -14.82
N PRO A 85 -7.34 11.96 -15.99
CA PRO A 85 -7.96 11.39 -17.17
C PRO A 85 -7.14 10.19 -17.71
N SER A 86 -7.74 9.42 -18.63
CA SER A 86 -7.05 8.32 -19.30
C SER A 86 -5.78 8.82 -20.03
N GLY A 87 -4.64 8.20 -19.77
CA GLY A 87 -3.35 8.62 -20.30
C GLY A 87 -2.18 7.79 -19.81
N THR A 88 -0.98 8.16 -20.24
CA THR A 88 0.28 7.65 -19.67
C THR A 88 1.10 8.84 -19.21
N TYR A 89 1.55 8.79 -17.96
CA TYR A 89 2.24 9.87 -17.28
C TYR A 89 3.57 9.37 -16.73
N ASP A 90 4.58 10.23 -16.74
CA ASP A 90 5.77 10.00 -15.93
C ASP A 90 5.42 10.27 -14.46
N TYR A 91 5.99 9.49 -13.55
CA TYR A 91 5.82 9.72 -12.12
C TYR A 91 7.16 9.79 -11.39
N VAL A 92 7.14 10.48 -10.25
CA VAL A 92 8.28 10.51 -9.33
C VAL A 92 7.79 10.21 -7.91
N LEU A 93 8.48 9.31 -7.23
CA LEU A 93 8.36 9.13 -5.78
C LEU A 93 9.52 9.84 -5.10
N GLU A 94 9.21 10.85 -4.31
CA GLU A 94 10.19 11.59 -3.51
C GLU A 94 10.01 11.26 -2.04
N ASN A 95 11.12 11.10 -1.32
CA ASN A 95 11.10 11.01 0.14
C ASN A 95 11.82 12.23 0.72
N ASN A 96 11.07 13.10 1.38
CA ASN A 96 11.57 14.31 1.99
C ASN A 96 11.36 14.25 3.50
N ALA A 97 12.44 14.04 4.26
CA ALA A 97 12.41 13.96 5.72
C ALA A 97 11.40 12.93 6.28
N GLY A 98 11.23 11.79 5.59
CA GLY A 98 10.31 10.73 5.99
C GLY A 98 8.88 10.89 5.49
N VAL A 99 8.56 11.98 4.80
CA VAL A 99 7.30 12.14 4.06
C VAL A 99 7.53 11.65 2.63
N GLU A 100 6.75 10.64 2.23
CA GLU A 100 6.76 10.15 0.85
C GLU A 100 5.68 10.86 0.04
N THR A 101 6.07 11.32 -1.15
CA THR A 101 5.23 12.11 -2.05
C THR A 101 5.28 11.52 -3.44
N LEU A 102 4.11 11.27 -4.01
CA LEU A 102 3.93 10.81 -5.38
C LEU A 102 3.52 12.00 -6.26
N LYS A 103 4.35 12.30 -7.25
CA LYS A 103 4.07 13.33 -8.26
C LYS A 103 3.72 12.66 -9.58
N VAL A 104 2.56 12.99 -10.13
CA VAL A 104 2.07 12.51 -11.43
C VAL A 104 1.34 13.65 -12.12
N ASP A 105 1.83 14.07 -13.30
CA ASP A 105 1.25 15.19 -14.05
C ASP A 105 1.09 16.47 -13.20
N TYR A 106 -0.14 16.92 -12.97
CA TYR A 106 -0.46 18.08 -12.12
C TYR A 106 -0.73 17.73 -10.65
N LEU A 107 -0.72 16.45 -10.28
CA LEU A 107 -0.98 15.99 -8.92
C LEU A 107 0.33 15.84 -8.14
N ASP A 108 0.36 16.39 -6.93
CA ASP A 108 1.46 16.30 -5.97
C ASP A 108 0.90 15.79 -4.63
N MET A 109 0.89 14.47 -4.45
CA MET A 109 0.12 13.81 -3.41
C MET A 109 1.02 13.16 -2.36
N THR A 110 0.68 13.32 -1.09
CA THR A 110 1.36 12.62 0.00
C THR A 110 0.88 11.18 0.08
N VAL A 111 1.80 10.22 0.23
CA VAL A 111 1.47 8.82 0.45
C VAL A 111 1.15 8.62 1.94
N ASN A 112 -0.13 8.66 2.30
CA ASN A 112 -0.58 8.52 3.69
C ASN A 112 -0.50 7.07 4.19
N ALA A 113 -0.74 6.11 3.29
CA ALA A 113 -0.58 4.68 3.59
C ALA A 113 -0.28 3.90 2.31
N MET A 114 0.61 2.91 2.41
CA MET A 114 0.87 1.95 1.35
C MET A 114 1.08 0.56 1.94
N SER A 115 0.34 -0.41 1.43
CA SER A 115 0.43 -1.82 1.79
C SER A 115 0.36 -2.69 0.53
N ASN A 116 0.24 -4.00 0.70
CA ASN A 116 0.07 -4.90 -0.43
C ASN A 116 -1.33 -4.89 -1.06
N THR A 117 -2.31 -4.22 -0.46
CA THR A 117 -3.70 -4.21 -0.97
C THR A 117 -4.35 -2.83 -0.93
N GLN A 118 -3.68 -1.84 -0.34
CA GLN A 118 -4.22 -0.50 -0.15
C GLN A 118 -3.13 0.56 -0.41
N MET A 119 -3.53 1.63 -1.09
CA MET A 119 -2.73 2.84 -1.23
C MET A 119 -3.64 4.06 -1.00
N LEU A 120 -3.22 4.97 -0.13
CA LEU A 120 -3.94 6.21 0.20
C LEU A 120 -3.07 7.40 -0.19
N LEU A 121 -3.58 8.23 -1.11
CA LEU A 121 -2.89 9.40 -1.64
C LEU A 121 -3.66 10.67 -1.26
N ASP A 122 -2.98 11.59 -0.59
CA ASP A 122 -3.56 12.82 -0.05
C ASP A 122 -3.08 14.03 -0.86
N ASP A 123 -3.99 14.64 -1.60
CA ASP A 123 -3.81 15.87 -2.38
C ASP A 123 -4.09 17.13 -1.54
N GLY A 124 -3.91 17.04 -0.22
CA GLY A 124 -4.10 18.14 0.71
C GLY A 124 -5.51 18.25 1.28
N ILE A 125 -6.09 17.15 1.77
CA ILE A 125 -7.43 17.11 2.38
C ILE A 125 -7.62 18.12 3.53
N ALA A 126 -6.54 18.45 4.24
CA ALA A 126 -6.55 19.48 5.30
C ALA A 126 -6.76 20.92 4.78
N TYR A 127 -6.66 21.13 3.46
CA TYR A 127 -6.77 22.41 2.76
C TYR A 127 -7.80 22.34 1.64
N ASP A 128 -8.91 21.64 1.87
CA ASP A 128 -9.99 21.42 0.89
C ASP A 128 -9.56 20.62 -0.36
N GLY A 129 -8.44 19.90 -0.30
CA GLY A 129 -8.04 18.91 -1.30
C GLY A 129 -8.76 17.57 -1.13
N PHE A 130 -8.29 16.54 -1.84
CA PHE A 130 -8.92 15.22 -1.87
C PHE A 130 -8.01 14.12 -1.32
N LEU A 131 -8.61 13.08 -0.76
CA LEU A 131 -7.98 11.81 -0.45
C LEU A 131 -8.45 10.78 -1.47
N LEU A 132 -7.50 10.20 -2.21
CA LEU A 132 -7.74 9.14 -3.16
C LEU A 132 -7.39 7.80 -2.51
N SER A 133 -8.37 6.91 -2.44
CA SER A 133 -8.22 5.56 -1.87
C SER A 133 -8.17 4.52 -2.98
N PHE A 134 -7.12 3.71 -2.97
CA PHE A 134 -6.91 2.66 -3.96
C PHE A 134 -6.86 1.26 -3.33
N SER A 135 -7.31 0.27 -4.10
CA SER A 135 -7.32 -1.15 -3.75
C SER A 135 -6.77 -2.04 -4.87
N ARG A 136 -6.20 -3.19 -4.50
CA ARG A 136 -5.80 -4.25 -5.44
C ARG A 136 -5.98 -5.65 -4.84
#